data_AF-A0A7Y2D8H4-F1
#
_entry.id   AF-A0A7Y2D8H4-F1
#
_cell.length_a   1.000
_cell.length_b   1.000
_cell.length_c   1.000
_cell.angle_alpha   90.00
_cell.angle_beta   90.00
_cell.angle_gamma   90.00
#
_symmetry.space_group_name_H-M   'P 1'
#
loop_
_entity.id
_entity.type
_entity.pdbx_description
1 polymer ?
#
loop_
_entity_poly.entity_id
_entity_poly.type
_entity_poly.pdbx_seq_one_letter_code
_entity_poly.pdbx_strand_id
1 'polypeptide(L)'
;MPTGSVQGRRVAVTGLGVVASCGVGPDAFWAGLNGPPPEGERRVADWDPSPWFDKPKDARRTDRFAQFALAGAAMALEQAGSLPYDPSRIGTWIGTGVGGIATLEEQININ
;
A
#
# COMPACT_ATOMS: atom_id res chain seq x y z
N MET A 1 -2.75 -27.89 5.00
CA MET A 1 -3.55 -26.88 5.75
C MET A 1 -3.28 -27.08 7.22
N PRO A 2 -3.05 -26.03 8.02
CA PRO A 2 -2.91 -26.17 9.47
C PRO A 2 -4.21 -26.76 10.04
N THR A 3 -4.13 -27.82 10.83
CA THR A 3 -5.29 -28.58 11.36
C THR A 3 -5.58 -28.31 12.84
N GLY A 4 -4.97 -27.27 13.43
CA GLY A 4 -5.15 -26.91 14.84
C GLY A 4 -6.20 -25.82 15.06
N SER A 5 -6.81 -25.80 16.25
CA SER A 5 -7.70 -24.70 16.66
C SER A 5 -6.88 -23.42 16.86
N VAL A 6 -7.20 -22.35 16.12
CA VAL A 6 -6.64 -21.01 16.39
C VAL A 6 -7.15 -20.55 17.75
N GLN A 7 -6.25 -20.44 18.72
CA GLN A 7 -6.58 -20.00 20.08
C GLN A 7 -6.60 -18.46 20.10
N GLY A 8 -7.72 -17.86 20.53
CA GLY A 8 -7.92 -16.41 20.53
C GLY A 8 -8.98 -15.91 19.54
N ARG A 9 -9.03 -14.59 19.33
CA ARG A 9 -10.00 -13.98 18.39
C ARG A 9 -9.55 -14.28 16.96
N ARG A 10 -10.41 -14.95 16.18
CA ARG A 10 -10.16 -15.22 14.76
C ARG A 10 -10.13 -13.91 13.97
N VAL A 11 -9.16 -13.79 13.07
CA VAL A 11 -8.97 -12.65 12.18
C VAL A 11 -8.91 -13.18 10.75
N ALA A 12 -9.48 -12.44 9.81
CA ALA A 12 -9.43 -12.75 8.39
C ALA A 12 -8.95 -11.52 7.61
N VAL A 13 -8.26 -11.75 6.50
CA VAL A 13 -7.96 -10.72 5.50
C VAL A 13 -9.15 -10.69 4.54
N THR A 14 -9.86 -9.58 4.48
CA THR A 14 -11.06 -9.42 3.63
C THR A 14 -10.78 -8.66 2.35
N GLY A 15 -9.65 -7.98 2.27
CA GLY A 15 -9.19 -7.29 1.07
C GLY A 15 -7.68 -7.04 1.12
N LEU A 16 -7.10 -6.89 -0.06
CA LEU A 16 -5.68 -6.71 -0.31
C LEU A 16 -5.49 -5.64 -1.37
N GLY A 17 -4.49 -4.79 -1.17
CA GLY A 17 -4.03 -3.82 -2.15
C GLY A 17 -2.53 -3.69 -2.06
N VAL A 18 -1.86 -3.69 -3.21
CA VAL A 18 -0.40 -3.75 -3.27
C VAL A 18 0.12 -2.79 -4.33
N VAL A 19 1.16 -2.04 -3.97
CA VAL A 19 1.99 -1.29 -4.91
C VAL A 19 3.41 -1.84 -4.75
N ALA A 20 3.89 -2.56 -5.76
CA ALA A 20 5.19 -3.23 -5.73
C ALA A 20 5.93 -3.07 -7.05
N SER A 21 7.24 -3.35 -7.05
CA SER A 21 8.06 -3.28 -8.25
C SER A 21 7.62 -4.25 -9.36
N CYS A 22 6.97 -5.35 -9.00
CA CYS A 22 6.42 -6.32 -9.94
C CYS A 22 5.00 -5.99 -10.43
N GLY A 23 4.39 -4.91 -9.94
CA GLY A 23 3.06 -4.47 -10.38
C GLY A 23 2.23 -3.76 -9.31
N VAL A 24 1.17 -3.11 -9.79
CA VAL A 24 0.14 -2.46 -8.95
C VAL A 24 -1.12 -3.32 -8.98
N GLY A 25 -1.66 -3.60 -7.80
CA GLY A 25 -2.84 -4.42 -7.60
C GLY A 25 -2.53 -5.90 -7.30
N PRO A 26 -3.48 -6.64 -6.68
CA PRO A 26 -3.28 -8.02 -6.25
C PRO A 26 -2.89 -8.98 -7.38
N ASP A 27 -3.52 -8.85 -8.55
CA ASP A 27 -3.30 -9.78 -9.67
C ASP A 27 -1.90 -9.64 -10.25
N ALA A 28 -1.47 -8.40 -10.53
CA ALA A 28 -0.12 -8.12 -11.01
C ALA A 28 0.94 -8.53 -9.98
N PHE A 29 0.68 -8.25 -8.70
CA PHE A 29 1.56 -8.67 -7.62
C PHE A 29 1.69 -10.20 -7.54
N TRP A 30 0.59 -10.95 -7.61
CA TRP A 30 0.63 -12.41 -7.59
C TRP A 30 1.29 -13.03 -8.82
N ALA A 31 1.05 -12.47 -10.01
CA ALA A 31 1.75 -12.89 -11.21
C ALA A 31 3.26 -12.68 -11.08
N GLY A 32 3.67 -11.52 -10.55
CA GLY A 32 5.07 -11.20 -10.32
C GLY A 32 5.73 -12.04 -9.23
N LEU A 33 5.02 -12.30 -8.12
CA LEU A 33 5.56 -13.06 -6.99
C LEU A 33 5.74 -14.54 -7.33
N ASN A 34 4.80 -15.13 -8.07
CA ASN A 34 4.87 -16.53 -8.49
C ASN A 34 5.64 -16.71 -9.80
N GLY A 35 6.02 -15.61 -10.44
CA GLY A 35 6.87 -15.59 -11.64
C GLY A 35 8.36 -15.68 -11.31
N PRO A 36 9.22 -15.72 -12.35
CA PRO A 36 10.65 -15.61 -12.16
C PRO A 36 11.03 -14.23 -11.57
N PRO A 37 12.06 -14.15 -10.73
CA PRO A 37 12.48 -12.89 -10.16
C PRO A 37 12.96 -11.94 -11.27
N PRO A 38 12.53 -10.67 -11.27
CA PRO A 38 13.00 -9.71 -12.27
C PRO A 38 14.50 -9.43 -12.08
N GLU A 39 15.21 -9.31 -13.20
CA GLU A 39 16.61 -8.86 -13.24
C GLU A 39 16.68 -7.32 -13.19
N GLY A 40 17.70 -6.78 -12.52
CA GLY A 40 17.94 -5.34 -12.44
C GLY A 40 17.26 -4.62 -11.26
N GLU A 41 16.96 -3.33 -11.45
CA GLU A 41 16.44 -2.43 -10.42
C GLU A 41 15.02 -2.79 -10.00
N ARG A 42 14.75 -2.79 -8.68
CA ARG A 42 13.44 -3.09 -8.11
C ARG A 42 12.74 -1.82 -7.67
N ARG A 43 12.29 -1.02 -8.63
CA ARG A 43 11.48 0.18 -8.39
C ARG A 43 10.07 0.02 -8.96
N VAL A 44 9.12 0.77 -8.39
CA VAL A 44 7.81 0.99 -9.05
C VAL A 44 8.06 1.98 -10.19
N ALA A 45 7.98 1.54 -11.43
CA ALA A 45 8.13 2.41 -12.61
C ALA A 45 6.81 3.14 -12.92
N ASP A 46 6.92 4.31 -13.57
CA ASP A 46 5.79 5.06 -14.14
C ASP A 46 4.59 5.26 -13.20
N TRP A 47 4.89 5.55 -11.93
CA TRP A 47 3.89 5.69 -10.89
C TRP A 47 3.04 6.95 -11.08
N ASP A 48 1.73 6.77 -11.26
CA ASP A 48 0.74 7.83 -11.24
C ASP A 48 -0.16 7.73 -9.98
N PRO A 49 -0.02 8.62 -8.99
CA PRO A 49 -0.86 8.61 -7.79
C PRO A 49 -2.25 9.20 -8.02
N SER A 50 -2.52 9.84 -9.16
CA SER A 50 -3.73 10.66 -9.39
C SER A 50 -5.06 9.95 -9.08
N PRO A 51 -5.25 8.65 -9.36
CA PRO A 51 -6.52 7.96 -9.06
C PRO A 51 -6.91 7.92 -7.57
N TRP A 52 -5.96 8.12 -6.66
CA TRP A 52 -6.18 7.99 -5.21
C TRP A 52 -6.24 9.33 -4.47
N PHE A 53 -6.28 10.45 -5.19
CA PHE A 53 -6.39 11.79 -4.61
C PHE A 53 -7.43 12.62 -5.33
N ASP A 54 -8.29 13.30 -4.57
CA ASP A 54 -9.32 14.18 -5.13
C ASP A 54 -8.72 15.40 -5.86
N LYS A 55 -7.53 15.85 -5.45
CA LYS A 55 -6.89 17.06 -5.97
C LYS A 55 -5.46 16.74 -6.40
N PRO A 56 -5.05 17.12 -7.63
CA PRO A 56 -3.68 16.91 -8.10
C PRO A 56 -2.60 17.50 -7.19
N LYS A 57 -2.91 18.60 -6.50
CA LYS A 57 -1.98 19.23 -5.54
C LYS A 57 -1.70 18.37 -4.31
N ASP A 58 -2.68 17.59 -3.87
CA ASP A 58 -2.56 16.76 -2.66
C ASP A 58 -1.70 15.54 -3.00
N ALA A 59 -1.88 14.96 -4.20
CA ALA A 59 -1.00 13.92 -4.73
C ALA A 59 0.46 14.40 -4.80
N ARG A 60 0.72 15.57 -5.40
CA ARG A 60 2.08 16.13 -5.55
C ARG A 60 2.80 16.42 -4.22
N ARG A 61 2.06 16.81 -3.18
CA ARG A 61 2.62 17.16 -1.87
C ARG A 61 2.78 15.98 -0.92
N THR A 62 2.20 14.83 -1.28
CA THR A 62 2.28 13.62 -0.46
C THR A 62 3.53 12.85 -0.84
N ASP A 63 4.32 12.47 0.16
CA ASP A 63 5.49 11.64 -0.06
C ASP A 63 5.15 10.32 -0.78
N ARG A 64 6.07 9.84 -1.61
CA ARG A 64 5.85 8.65 -2.43
C ARG A 64 5.47 7.40 -1.62
N PHE A 65 6.05 7.21 -0.43
CA PHE A 65 5.68 6.07 0.43
C PHE A 65 4.22 6.17 0.91
N ALA A 66 3.74 7.39 1.21
CA ALA A 66 2.38 7.64 1.65
C ALA A 66 1.39 7.54 0.49
N GLN A 67 1.79 7.94 -0.73
CA GLN A 67 1.00 7.68 -1.94
C GLN A 67 0.78 6.18 -2.15
N PHE A 68 1.82 5.36 -2.00
CA PHE A 68 1.70 3.89 -2.11
C PHE A 68 0.80 3.31 -1.01
N ALA A 69 0.94 3.78 0.22
CA ALA A 69 0.10 3.36 1.34
C ALA A 69 -1.38 3.67 1.10
N LEU A 70 -1.68 4.88 0.59
CA LEU A 70 -3.05 5.30 0.27
C LEU A 70 -3.65 4.45 -0.85
N ALA A 71 -2.89 4.24 -1.93
CA ALA A 71 -3.32 3.40 -3.04
C ALA A 71 -3.58 1.95 -2.62
N GLY A 72 -2.65 1.37 -1.83
CA GLY A 72 -2.80 0.03 -1.25
C GLY A 72 -4.04 -0.08 -0.36
N ALA A 73 -4.25 0.89 0.52
CA ALA A 73 -5.44 0.93 1.38
C ALA A 73 -6.74 1.06 0.57
N ALA A 74 -6.77 1.92 -0.45
CA ALA A 74 -7.94 2.11 -1.29
C ALA A 74 -8.33 0.81 -2.04
N MET A 75 -7.36 0.14 -2.67
CA MET A 75 -7.59 -1.16 -3.33
C MET A 75 -8.06 -2.23 -2.35
N ALA A 76 -7.45 -2.28 -1.15
CA ALA A 76 -7.84 -3.24 -0.13
C ALA A 76 -9.28 -3.00 0.37
N LEU A 77 -9.66 -1.73 0.56
CA LEU A 77 -11.01 -1.35 0.96
C LEU A 77 -12.04 -1.63 -0.15
N GLU A 78 -11.69 -1.38 -1.41
CA GLU A 78 -12.52 -1.71 -2.56
C GLU A 78 -12.81 -3.22 -2.60
N GLN A 79 -11.78 -4.06 -2.45
CA GLN A 79 -11.94 -5.51 -2.43
C GLN A 79 -12.70 -6.01 -1.18
N ALA A 80 -12.45 -5.41 -0.01
CA ALA A 80 -13.13 -5.77 1.24
C ALA A 80 -14.63 -5.41 1.23
N GLY A 81 -15.04 -4.46 0.39
CA GLY A 81 -16.40 -3.97 0.30
C GLY A 81 -16.77 -3.03 1.44
N SER A 82 -18.07 -2.95 1.75
CA SER A 82 -18.56 -2.02 2.77
C SER A 82 -17.98 -2.32 4.15
N LEU A 83 -17.65 -1.27 4.91
CA LEU A 83 -17.35 -1.34 6.33
C LEU A 83 -18.54 -0.83 7.16
N PRO A 84 -19.65 -1.60 7.31
CA PRO A 84 -20.86 -1.18 8.01
C PRO A 84 -20.69 -1.27 9.53
N TYR A 85 -19.51 -0.91 10.03
CA TYR A 85 -19.14 -1.00 11.44
C TYR A 85 -19.02 0.41 12.02
N ASP A 86 -19.24 0.53 13.32
CA ASP A 86 -19.01 1.76 14.06
C ASP A 86 -17.56 2.26 13.80
N PRO A 87 -17.38 3.50 13.27
CA PRO A 87 -16.05 4.07 13.02
C PRO A 87 -15.13 4.06 14.22
N SER A 88 -15.66 4.14 15.45
CA SER A 88 -14.87 4.07 16.69
C SER A 88 -14.13 2.73 16.86
N ARG A 89 -14.55 1.69 16.12
CA ARG A 89 -13.96 0.35 16.12
C ARG A 89 -13.12 0.06 14.88
N ILE A 90 -12.92 1.04 14.01
CA ILE A 90 -12.09 0.93 12.82
C ILE A 90 -10.74 1.58 13.13
N GLY A 91 -9.69 0.77 13.19
CA GLY A 91 -8.32 1.22 13.39
C GLY A 91 -7.53 1.15 12.10
N THR A 92 -6.50 1.99 11.99
CA THR A 92 -5.49 1.91 10.94
C THR A 92 -4.13 1.75 11.60
N TRP A 93 -3.30 0.87 11.03
CA TRP A 93 -1.93 0.70 11.48
C TRP A 93 -1.01 0.75 10.27
N ILE A 94 -0.07 1.70 10.27
CA ILE A 94 0.84 1.95 9.16
C ILE A 94 2.26 1.78 9.69
N GLY A 95 3.00 0.86 9.06
CA GLY A 95 4.43 0.66 9.32
C GLY A 95 5.26 1.22 8.18
N THR A 96 6.36 1.89 8.51
CA THR A 96 7.35 2.38 7.55
C THR A 96 8.75 2.09 8.10
N GLY A 97 9.67 1.66 7.23
CA GLY A 97 11.07 1.46 7.60
C GLY A 97 11.84 2.77 7.64
N VAL A 98 11.91 3.44 6.49
CA VAL A 98 12.59 4.73 6.36
C VAL A 98 11.59 5.87 6.43
N GLY A 99 10.63 5.94 5.50
CA GLY A 99 9.57 6.95 5.50
C GLY A 99 10.08 8.38 5.28
N GLY A 100 9.50 9.10 4.33
CA GLY A 100 9.75 10.54 4.15
C GLY A 100 11.21 10.99 3.94
N ILE A 101 12.13 10.07 3.63
CA ILE A 101 13.55 10.39 3.43
C ILE A 101 13.76 11.35 2.26
N ALA A 102 12.97 11.24 1.19
CA ALA A 102 13.04 12.16 0.06
C ALA A 102 12.71 13.60 0.50
N THR A 103 11.59 13.78 1.23
CA THR A 103 11.26 15.09 1.81
C THR A 103 12.34 15.57 2.77
N LEU A 104 12.88 14.70 3.63
CA LEU A 104 13.96 15.07 4.56
C LEU A 104 15.21 15.57 3.82
N GLU A 105 15.65 14.85 2.78
CA GLU A 105 16.78 15.22 1.94
C GLU A 105 16.55 16.57 1.24
N GLU A 106 15.36 16.80 0.69
CA GLU A 106 14.99 18.09 0.08
C GLU A 106 15.05 19.25 1.07
N GLN A 107 14.59 19.05 2.31
CA GLN A 107 14.55 20.12 3.33
C GLN A 107 15.92 20.41 3.95
N ILE A 108 16.84 19.44 3.97
CA ILE A 108 18.20 19.62 4.51
C ILE A 108 19.15 20.19 3.45
N ASN A 109 18.84 20.05 2.17
CA ASN A 109 19.60 20.69 1.10
C ASN A 109 19.46 22.22 1.20
N ILE A 110 20.46 22.86 1.80
CA ILE A 110 20.66 24.30 1.76
C ILE A 110 21.31 24.63 0.41
N ASN A 111 20.50 24.93 -0.59
CA ASN A 111 20.93 25.66 -1.79
C ASN A 111 20.43 27.10 -1.69
#